data_AF-A0A0F3NCS8-F1
#
_entry.id   AF-A0A0F3NCS8-F1
#
_cell.length_a   1.000
_cell.length_b   1.000
_cell.length_c   1.000
_cell.angle_alpha   90.00
_cell.angle_beta   90.00
_cell.angle_gamma   90.00
#
_symmetry.space_group_name_H-M   'P 1'
#
loop_
_entity.id
_entity.type
_entity.pdbx_description
1 polymer ?
#
loop_
_entity_poly.entity_id
_entity_poly.type
_entity_poly.pdbx_seq_one_letter_code
_entity_poly.pdbx_strand_id
1 'polypeptide(L)'
;MLTQLRNTWQRLRIPSFIRALRNFDLHHARNTHYPDCESGQIAWADLPRSQIKINGKDANFAQAINAYKTPENNRYRKVLHEIFNSKFQEISNQNVSGPLIDECVTILNQASLYGSSIKVLQLLGKDMQARMHLNTLVVPVVHAYNTKIETISGSNLTVEHTEQLTLRDMSTGYPISKLSTTICFNMSSDQYNTVTYSNPTISLEIPQKVAPTLLPINSIRMANMLVPLSNAVSRIRSLFTGVPFQKITPYEIIRTNNASIITHKLPHYRCIPVTIPDIENQKEKHKQKQKSQYQTRSTFIRPHPSEEDIRKPTGNSNKDSKQQQNKPLNVSAEIHETKIQPQKQFNTESRSL
;
A
#
# COMPACT_ATOMS: atom_id res chain seq x y z
N MET A 1 -16.75 -48.93 6.45
CA MET A 1 -17.84 -47.92 6.37
C MET A 1 -17.42 -46.53 6.88
N LEU A 2 -16.83 -46.38 8.07
CA LEU A 2 -16.40 -45.06 8.60
C LEU A 2 -15.43 -44.28 7.72
N THR A 3 -14.47 -44.95 7.06
CA THR A 3 -13.53 -44.33 6.09
C THR A 3 -14.23 -43.86 4.81
N GLN A 4 -15.16 -44.65 4.28
CA GLN A 4 -15.96 -44.24 3.11
C GLN A 4 -16.85 -43.05 3.45
N LEU A 5 -17.50 -43.04 4.61
CA LEU A 5 -18.33 -41.93 5.07
C LEU A 5 -17.49 -40.66 5.31
N ARG A 6 -16.31 -40.79 5.93
CA ARG A 6 -15.34 -39.69 6.08
C ARG A 6 -14.87 -39.12 4.74
N ASN A 7 -14.57 -39.98 3.77
CA ASN A 7 -14.15 -39.58 2.42
C ASN A 7 -15.29 -38.85 1.68
N THR A 8 -16.53 -39.34 1.80
CA THR A 8 -17.71 -38.70 1.19
C THR A 8 -18.00 -37.33 1.82
N TRP A 9 -17.90 -37.21 3.15
CA TRP A 9 -18.07 -35.94 3.86
C TRP A 9 -16.97 -34.92 3.54
N GLN A 10 -15.72 -35.37 3.38
CA GLN A 10 -14.62 -34.51 2.94
C GLN A 10 -14.82 -33.99 1.52
N ARG A 11 -15.39 -34.80 0.61
CA ARG A 11 -15.74 -34.38 -0.76
C ARG A 11 -16.83 -33.31 -0.79
N LEU A 12 -17.78 -33.37 0.15
CA LEU A 12 -18.89 -32.40 0.25
C LEU A 12 -18.48 -31.09 0.93
N ARG A 13 -17.52 -31.13 1.85
CA ARG A 13 -17.06 -29.95 2.60
C ARG A 13 -16.25 -29.00 1.71
N ILE A 14 -16.52 -27.70 1.83
CA ILE A 14 -15.68 -26.65 1.22
C ILE A 14 -14.26 -26.73 1.82
N PRO A 15 -13.21 -26.87 0.98
CA PRO A 15 -11.82 -26.89 1.42
C PRO A 15 -11.47 -25.69 2.31
N SER A 16 -10.51 -25.89 3.21
CA SER A 16 -10.03 -24.83 4.09
C SER A 16 -9.38 -23.67 3.33
N PHE A 17 -8.65 -23.94 2.24
CA PHE A 17 -8.04 -22.89 1.43
C PHE A 17 -9.08 -21.99 0.73
N ILE A 18 -10.21 -22.56 0.28
CA ILE A 18 -11.30 -21.78 -0.33
C ILE A 18 -11.92 -20.83 0.70
N ARG A 19 -12.13 -21.31 1.93
CA ARG A 19 -12.59 -20.46 3.03
C ARG A 19 -11.56 -19.38 3.38
N ALA A 20 -10.27 -19.69 3.27
CA ALA A 20 -9.20 -18.74 3.51
C ALA A 20 -9.13 -17.66 2.41
N LEU A 21 -9.41 -17.98 1.14
CA LEU A 21 -9.55 -16.97 0.08
C LEU A 21 -10.62 -15.94 0.43
N ARG A 22 -11.76 -16.39 0.98
CA ARG A 22 -12.83 -15.50 1.42
C ARG A 22 -12.45 -14.60 2.61
N ASN A 23 -11.59 -15.10 3.49
CA ASN A 23 -11.15 -14.38 4.68
C ASN A 23 -9.81 -13.68 4.48
N PHE A 24 -9.28 -13.67 3.25
CA PHE A 24 -8.09 -12.90 2.93
C PHE A 24 -8.42 -11.41 3.08
N ASP A 25 -7.45 -10.63 3.53
CA ASP A 25 -7.66 -9.22 3.80
C ASP A 25 -6.38 -8.44 3.51
N LEU A 26 -6.50 -7.46 2.62
CA LEU A 26 -5.38 -6.60 2.24
C LEU A 26 -4.87 -5.74 3.39
N HIS A 27 -5.70 -5.46 4.41
CA HIS A 27 -5.23 -4.80 5.63
C HIS A 27 -4.11 -5.60 6.29
N HIS A 28 -4.26 -6.93 6.41
CA HIS A 28 -3.23 -7.77 7.01
C HIS A 28 -2.00 -7.95 6.12
N ALA A 29 -2.14 -7.75 4.81
CA ALA A 29 -1.01 -7.70 3.89
C ALA A 29 -0.23 -6.38 4.01
N ARG A 30 -0.80 -5.34 4.63
CA ARG A 30 -0.12 -4.07 4.87
C ARG A 30 0.66 -4.15 6.18
N ASN A 31 1.88 -4.67 6.12
CA ASN A 31 2.65 -4.94 7.33
C ASN A 31 3.37 -3.68 7.84
N THR A 32 2.64 -2.82 8.56
CA THR A 32 3.19 -1.58 9.14
C THR A 32 3.55 -1.71 10.63
N HIS A 33 3.55 -2.91 11.19
CA HIS A 33 3.76 -3.08 12.63
C HIS A 33 5.25 -3.14 13.00
N TYR A 34 6.12 -3.42 12.02
CA TYR A 34 7.56 -3.50 12.22
C TYR A 34 8.24 -2.19 11.81
N PRO A 35 9.15 -1.63 12.65
CA PRO A 35 9.85 -0.38 12.35
C PRO A 35 10.60 -0.39 11.01
N ASP A 36 11.12 -1.55 10.60
CA ASP A 36 11.84 -1.70 9.33
C ASP A 36 10.91 -1.58 8.10
N CYS A 37 9.63 -1.92 8.25
CA CYS A 37 8.60 -1.68 7.22
C CYS A 37 8.20 -0.21 7.19
N GLU A 38 8.04 0.42 8.35
CA GLU A 38 7.69 1.84 8.45
C GLU A 38 8.78 2.73 7.85
N SER A 39 10.05 2.46 8.19
CA SER A 39 11.20 3.20 7.66
C SER A 39 11.46 2.96 6.16
N GLY A 40 10.89 1.90 5.58
CA GLY A 40 11.11 1.49 4.19
C GLY A 40 12.39 0.67 3.97
N GLN A 41 13.08 0.25 5.02
CA GLN A 41 14.31 -0.55 4.93
C GLN A 41 14.07 -1.90 4.26
N ILE A 42 12.97 -2.59 4.57
CA ILE A 42 12.65 -3.88 3.93
C ILE A 42 12.38 -3.67 2.42
N ALA A 43 11.60 -2.64 2.07
CA ALA A 43 11.36 -2.29 0.67
C ALA A 43 12.66 -1.96 -0.08
N TRP A 44 13.60 -1.25 0.57
CA TRP A 44 14.92 -0.96 -0.01
C TRP A 44 15.70 -2.24 -0.34
N ALA A 45 15.67 -3.24 0.55
CA ALA A 45 16.37 -4.51 0.35
C ALA A 45 15.70 -5.38 -0.72
N ASP A 46 14.37 -5.32 -0.84
CA ASP A 46 13.60 -6.20 -1.70
C ASP A 46 13.45 -5.68 -3.13
N LEU A 47 13.23 -4.38 -3.32
CA LEU A 47 12.96 -3.78 -4.63
C LEU A 47 14.00 -4.09 -5.71
N PRO A 48 15.32 -4.18 -5.44
CA PRO A 48 16.31 -4.59 -6.44
C PRO A 48 16.12 -6.01 -6.98
N ARG A 49 15.43 -6.87 -6.22
CA ARG A 49 15.15 -8.26 -6.59
C ARG A 49 13.75 -8.43 -7.19
N SER A 50 12.95 -7.37 -7.17
CA SER A 50 11.55 -7.41 -7.54
C SER A 50 11.33 -7.15 -9.02
N GLN A 51 10.55 -8.02 -9.66
CA GLN A 51 10.06 -7.77 -11.02
C GLN A 51 8.82 -6.88 -10.94
N ILE A 52 9.01 -5.58 -11.18
CA ILE A 52 7.94 -4.59 -11.14
C ILE A 52 7.85 -3.92 -12.51
N LYS A 53 6.66 -3.99 -13.11
CA LYS A 53 6.35 -3.30 -14.36
C LYS A 53 5.40 -2.14 -14.10
N ILE A 54 5.73 -0.97 -14.63
CA ILE A 54 4.85 0.21 -14.62
C ILE A 54 4.37 0.42 -16.07
N ASN A 55 3.05 0.47 -16.30
CA ASN A 55 2.46 0.59 -17.64
C ASN A 55 3.08 -0.38 -18.68
N GLY A 56 3.35 -1.62 -18.25
CA GLY A 56 3.94 -2.67 -19.09
C GLY A 56 5.47 -2.61 -19.27
N LYS A 57 6.14 -1.52 -18.91
CA LYS A 57 7.61 -1.38 -18.97
C LYS A 57 8.25 -1.80 -17.64
N ASP A 58 9.40 -2.46 -17.69
CA ASP A 58 10.16 -2.80 -16.49
C ASP A 58 10.65 -1.51 -15.80
N ALA A 59 10.37 -1.38 -14.50
CA ALA A 59 10.80 -0.24 -13.71
C ALA A 59 12.30 -0.25 -13.40
N ASN A 60 12.95 -1.42 -13.44
CA ASN A 60 14.37 -1.62 -13.17
C ASN A 60 14.83 -0.90 -11.87
N PHE A 61 14.12 -1.17 -10.77
CA PHE A 61 14.47 -0.61 -9.46
C PHE A 61 15.87 -1.03 -8.98
N ALA A 62 16.38 -2.16 -9.44
CA ALA A 62 17.75 -2.59 -9.17
C ALA A 62 18.77 -1.53 -9.59
N GLN A 63 18.70 -1.06 -10.84
CA GLN A 63 19.59 -0.01 -11.33
C GLN A 63 19.39 1.31 -10.57
N ALA A 64 18.13 1.69 -10.31
CA ALA A 64 17.84 2.93 -9.62
C ALA A 64 18.36 2.94 -8.18
N ILE A 65 18.19 1.85 -7.44
CA ILE A 65 18.65 1.72 -6.04
C ILE A 65 20.18 1.62 -5.96
N ASN A 66 20.81 0.85 -6.85
CA ASN A 66 22.26 0.69 -6.89
C ASN A 66 23.02 1.98 -7.23
N ALA A 67 22.34 2.98 -7.82
CA ALA A 67 22.92 4.29 -8.08
C ALA A 67 23.07 5.17 -6.81
N TYR A 68 22.39 4.81 -5.71
CA TYR A 68 22.44 5.54 -4.44
C TYR A 68 23.36 4.83 -3.45
N LYS A 69 24.01 5.61 -2.60
CA LYS A 69 24.66 5.08 -1.39
C LYS A 69 23.56 4.64 -0.41
N THR A 70 23.77 3.51 0.28
CA THR A 70 22.81 3.02 1.30
C THR A 70 22.43 4.14 2.27
N PRO A 71 21.13 4.47 2.40
CA PRO A 71 20.69 5.54 3.27
C PRO A 71 20.99 5.27 4.75
N GLU A 72 21.52 6.27 5.46
CA GLU A 72 21.69 6.24 6.91
C GLU A 72 20.47 6.85 7.64
N ASN A 73 20.32 6.54 8.92
CA ASN A 73 19.33 7.14 9.83
C ASN A 73 17.86 7.02 9.38
N ASN A 74 17.42 5.82 8.96
CA ASN A 74 16.03 5.54 8.57
C ASN A 74 15.48 6.40 7.43
N ARG A 75 16.37 6.97 6.60
CA ARG A 75 15.99 7.78 5.43
C ARG A 75 15.58 6.95 4.20
N TYR A 76 15.48 5.63 4.31
CA TYR A 76 15.14 4.73 3.22
C TYR A 76 13.84 5.15 2.51
N ARG A 77 12.76 5.38 3.25
CA ARG A 77 11.47 5.81 2.68
C ARG A 77 11.57 7.11 1.89
N LYS A 78 12.39 8.08 2.33
CA LYS A 78 12.60 9.34 1.59
C LYS A 78 13.22 9.08 0.21
N VAL A 79 14.31 8.31 0.19
CA VAL A 79 15.02 8.00 -1.04
C VAL A 79 14.17 7.13 -1.96
N LEU A 80 13.44 6.15 -1.39
CA LEU A 80 12.49 5.35 -2.15
C LEU A 80 11.37 6.19 -2.75
N HIS A 81 10.84 7.18 -2.01
CA HIS A 81 9.84 8.10 -2.52
C HIS A 81 10.34 8.84 -3.77
N GLU A 82 11.55 9.38 -3.71
CA GLU A 82 12.21 10.05 -4.83
C GLU A 82 12.41 9.10 -6.03
N ILE A 83 12.87 7.86 -5.78
CA ILE A 83 13.06 6.84 -6.80
C ILE A 83 11.73 6.47 -7.48
N PHE A 84 10.69 6.18 -6.70
CA PHE A 84 9.36 5.86 -7.24
C PHE A 84 8.80 7.03 -8.05
N ASN A 85 8.88 8.25 -7.53
CA ASN A 85 8.41 9.43 -8.23
C ASN A 85 9.13 9.59 -9.59
N SER A 86 10.46 9.44 -9.60
CA SER A 86 11.25 9.48 -10.83
C SER A 86 10.84 8.37 -11.81
N LYS A 87 10.57 7.15 -11.32
CA LYS A 87 10.17 6.02 -12.18
C LYS A 87 8.78 6.17 -12.76
N PHE A 88 7.82 6.66 -11.99
CA PHE A 88 6.51 7.00 -12.54
C PHE A 88 6.63 8.12 -13.58
N GLN A 89 7.37 9.19 -13.29
CA GLN A 89 7.54 10.27 -14.26
C GLN A 89 8.27 9.81 -15.54
N GLU A 90 9.31 8.97 -15.42
CA GLU A 90 10.05 8.41 -16.56
C GLU A 90 9.16 7.52 -17.45
N ILE A 91 8.36 6.64 -16.83
CA ILE A 91 7.66 5.56 -17.54
C ILE A 91 6.26 5.98 -17.98
N SER A 92 5.50 6.65 -17.12
CA SER A 92 4.11 7.03 -17.37
C SER A 92 3.93 8.51 -17.71
N ASN A 93 4.98 9.35 -17.60
CA ASN A 93 4.91 10.80 -17.76
C ASN A 93 3.85 11.44 -16.85
N GLN A 94 3.65 10.86 -15.66
CA GLN A 94 2.70 11.35 -14.67
C GLN A 94 3.37 11.54 -13.31
N ASN A 95 3.02 12.66 -12.68
CA ASN A 95 3.35 12.91 -11.28
C ASN A 95 2.31 12.21 -10.41
N VAL A 96 2.65 10.99 -9.96
CA VAL A 96 1.82 10.23 -9.02
C VAL A 96 1.83 10.90 -7.65
N SER A 97 0.70 10.89 -6.96
CA SER A 97 0.54 11.56 -5.68
C SER A 97 1.46 10.92 -4.63
N GLY A 98 2.04 11.77 -3.78
CA GLY A 98 2.89 11.32 -2.68
C GLY A 98 2.28 10.20 -1.81
N PRO A 99 1.01 10.29 -1.40
CA PRO A 99 0.31 9.21 -0.68
C PRO A 99 0.35 7.85 -1.38
N LEU A 100 0.19 7.81 -2.70
CA LEU A 100 0.23 6.56 -3.46
C LEU A 100 1.65 6.01 -3.59
N ILE A 101 2.65 6.89 -3.70
CA ILE A 101 4.06 6.50 -3.68
C ILE A 101 4.42 5.90 -2.32
N ASP A 102 4.05 6.55 -1.22
CA ASP A 102 4.28 6.04 0.14
C ASP A 102 3.60 4.70 0.36
N GLU A 103 2.40 4.51 -0.17
CA GLU A 103 1.71 3.23 -0.09
C GLU A 103 2.39 2.16 -0.94
N CYS A 104 2.89 2.50 -2.14
CA CYS A 104 3.73 1.59 -2.94
C CYS A 104 4.96 1.12 -2.17
N VAL A 105 5.67 2.03 -1.48
CA VAL A 105 6.81 1.65 -0.60
C VAL A 105 6.38 0.67 0.49
N THR A 106 5.18 0.86 1.04
CA THR A 106 4.65 0.04 2.15
C THR A 106 4.25 -1.37 1.71
N ILE A 107 3.66 -1.51 0.53
CA ILE A 107 3.13 -2.81 0.07
C ILE A 107 4.13 -3.62 -0.76
N LEU A 108 5.05 -2.98 -1.49
CA LEU A 108 5.94 -3.65 -2.45
C LEU A 108 7.18 -4.26 -1.81
N ASN A 109 6.99 -5.02 -0.72
CA ASN A 109 8.07 -5.74 -0.02
C ASN A 109 7.60 -7.13 0.46
N GLN A 110 8.55 -7.95 0.89
CA GLN A 110 8.35 -9.34 1.31
C GLN A 110 7.62 -9.50 2.64
N ALA A 111 7.59 -8.46 3.47
CA ALA A 111 6.85 -8.50 4.71
C ALA A 111 5.36 -8.15 4.49
N SER A 112 5.03 -7.55 3.34
CA SER A 112 3.70 -7.05 2.99
C SER A 112 3.03 -7.87 1.87
N LEU A 113 3.09 -7.40 0.62
CA LEU A 113 2.34 -8.02 -0.48
C LEU A 113 2.96 -9.37 -0.88
N TYR A 114 4.28 -9.50 -0.84
CA TYR A 114 4.90 -10.79 -1.18
C TYR A 114 4.78 -11.73 0.01
N GLY A 115 4.36 -12.96 -0.25
CA GLY A 115 4.05 -13.93 0.80
C GLY A 115 2.70 -13.68 1.47
N SER A 116 1.95 -12.64 1.12
CA SER A 116 0.62 -12.37 1.70
C SER A 116 -0.33 -13.56 1.52
N SER A 117 -0.19 -14.32 0.43
CA SER A 117 -1.02 -15.50 0.16
C SER A 117 -0.58 -16.77 0.88
N ILE A 118 0.55 -16.76 1.62
CA ILE A 118 1.18 -17.97 2.18
C ILE A 118 0.22 -18.80 3.05
N LYS A 119 -0.66 -18.15 3.82
CA LYS A 119 -1.64 -18.82 4.66
C LYS A 119 -2.67 -19.61 3.83
N VAL A 120 -3.15 -19.02 2.73
CA VAL A 120 -4.05 -19.71 1.79
C VAL A 120 -3.34 -20.92 1.18
N LEU A 121 -2.07 -20.76 0.83
CA LEU A 121 -1.26 -21.78 0.17
C LEU A 121 -0.89 -22.94 1.10
N GLN A 122 -0.57 -22.67 2.38
CA GLN A 122 -0.34 -23.72 3.38
C GLN A 122 -1.62 -24.55 3.61
N LEU A 123 -2.78 -23.90 3.63
CA LEU A 123 -4.07 -24.60 3.71
C LEU A 123 -4.36 -25.42 2.45
N LEU A 124 -3.97 -24.92 1.27
CA LEU A 124 -4.07 -25.67 0.02
C LEU A 124 -3.23 -26.94 0.06
N GLY A 125 -1.98 -26.86 0.53
CA GLY A 125 -1.12 -28.04 0.71
C GLY A 125 -1.75 -29.08 1.64
N LYS A 126 -2.30 -28.65 2.78
CA LYS A 126 -3.02 -29.53 3.71
C LYS A 126 -4.27 -30.16 3.09
N ASP A 127 -5.09 -29.37 2.39
CA ASP A 127 -6.28 -29.88 1.70
C ASP A 127 -5.90 -30.85 0.56
N MET A 128 -4.79 -30.60 -0.14
CA MET A 128 -4.27 -31.48 -1.18
C MET A 128 -3.82 -32.81 -0.61
N GLN A 129 -3.01 -32.79 0.45
CA GLN A 129 -2.58 -34.01 1.14
C GLN A 129 -3.78 -34.86 1.57
N ALA A 130 -4.78 -34.24 2.19
CA ALA A 130 -5.97 -34.94 2.68
C ALA A 130 -6.84 -35.51 1.54
N ARG A 131 -7.05 -34.75 0.45
CA ARG A 131 -7.98 -35.12 -0.62
C ARG A 131 -7.38 -36.03 -1.68
N MET A 132 -6.07 -35.98 -1.88
CA MET A 132 -5.32 -36.85 -2.79
C MET A 132 -4.73 -38.07 -2.08
N HIS A 133 -4.98 -38.22 -0.77
CA HIS A 133 -4.46 -39.32 0.05
C HIS A 133 -2.94 -39.47 -0.05
N LEU A 134 -2.23 -38.34 -0.01
CA LEU A 134 -0.77 -38.32 -0.07
C LEU A 134 -0.20 -38.67 1.31
N ASN A 135 0.77 -39.59 1.33
CA ASN A 135 1.47 -39.99 2.55
C ASN A 135 2.54 -38.99 3.00
N THR A 136 2.73 -37.92 2.23
CA THR A 136 3.78 -36.92 2.44
C THR A 136 3.18 -35.53 2.65
N LEU A 137 3.88 -34.70 3.43
CA LEU A 137 3.48 -33.31 3.62
C LEU A 137 3.68 -32.56 2.30
N VAL A 138 2.65 -31.82 1.88
CA VAL A 138 2.75 -30.94 0.72
C VAL A 138 3.03 -29.52 1.18
N VAL A 139 4.15 -28.95 0.71
CA VAL A 139 4.57 -27.58 1.04
C VAL A 139 4.55 -26.69 -0.20
N PRO A 140 3.99 -25.47 -0.12
CA PRO A 140 4.10 -24.49 -1.20
C PRO A 140 5.48 -23.83 -1.19
N VAL A 141 6.08 -23.68 -2.36
CA VAL A 141 7.31 -22.91 -2.57
C VAL A 141 7.04 -21.85 -3.63
N VAL A 142 7.23 -20.58 -3.26
CA VAL A 142 7.19 -19.45 -4.19
C VAL A 142 8.46 -19.47 -5.03
N HIS A 143 8.33 -19.46 -6.35
CA HIS A 143 9.47 -19.50 -7.27
C HIS A 143 9.75 -18.16 -7.91
N ALA A 144 8.69 -17.47 -8.30
CA ALA A 144 8.77 -16.18 -8.93
C ALA A 144 7.56 -15.37 -8.51
N TYR A 145 7.73 -14.06 -8.54
CA TYR A 145 6.65 -13.12 -8.33
C TYR A 145 6.85 -11.95 -9.29
N ASN A 146 5.74 -11.34 -9.69
CA ASN A 146 5.75 -10.19 -10.56
C ASN A 146 4.63 -9.25 -10.14
N THR A 147 4.93 -7.97 -10.07
CA THR A 147 3.93 -6.92 -9.82
C THR A 147 3.81 -6.04 -11.05
N LYS A 148 2.59 -5.84 -11.52
CA LYS A 148 2.26 -4.84 -12.53
C LYS A 148 1.52 -3.69 -11.86
N ILE A 149 1.92 -2.48 -12.20
CA ILE A 149 1.29 -1.25 -11.76
C ILE A 149 0.86 -0.49 -13.03
N GLU A 150 -0.43 -0.24 -13.16
CA GLU A 150 -0.97 0.61 -14.22
C GLU A 150 -1.32 1.97 -13.63
N THR A 151 -0.75 3.03 -14.19
CA THR A 151 -1.03 4.42 -13.83
C THR A 151 -2.21 4.92 -14.65
N ILE A 152 -3.39 4.97 -14.03
CA ILE A 152 -4.61 5.50 -14.65
C ILE A 152 -4.57 7.04 -14.64
N SER A 153 -4.23 7.61 -13.48
CA SER A 153 -4.01 9.04 -13.29
C SER A 153 -3.00 9.27 -12.16
N GLY A 154 -2.59 10.53 -11.96
CA GLY A 154 -1.71 10.89 -10.84
C GLY A 154 -2.29 10.55 -9.45
N SER A 155 -3.58 10.30 -9.33
CA SER A 155 -4.25 9.93 -8.08
C SER A 155 -4.88 8.55 -8.10
N ASN A 156 -4.66 7.74 -9.15
CA ASN A 156 -5.24 6.40 -9.30
C ASN A 156 -4.24 5.43 -9.94
N LEU A 157 -3.99 4.31 -9.25
CA LEU A 157 -3.17 3.20 -9.74
C LEU A 157 -3.99 1.91 -9.72
N THR A 158 -3.69 0.98 -10.61
CA THR A 158 -4.11 -0.42 -10.51
C THR A 158 -2.91 -1.30 -10.25
N VAL A 159 -2.99 -2.20 -9.28
CA VAL A 159 -1.93 -3.12 -8.90
C VAL A 159 -2.42 -4.55 -9.15
N GLU A 160 -1.61 -5.32 -9.87
CA GLU A 160 -1.76 -6.76 -10.03
C GLU A 160 -0.46 -7.43 -9.55
N HIS A 161 -0.55 -8.22 -8.50
CA HIS A 161 0.57 -8.98 -7.98
C HIS A 161 0.32 -10.47 -8.21
N THR A 162 1.22 -11.11 -8.94
CA THR A 162 1.16 -12.55 -9.22
C THR A 162 2.32 -13.26 -8.54
N GLU A 163 2.01 -14.31 -7.79
CA GLU A 163 2.95 -15.26 -7.23
C GLU A 163 2.85 -16.57 -8.01
N GLN A 164 3.97 -17.04 -8.56
CA GLN A 164 4.08 -18.35 -9.19
C GLN A 164 4.70 -19.33 -8.21
N LEU A 165 4.03 -20.46 -8.01
CA LEU A 165 4.36 -21.41 -6.96
C LEU A 165 4.44 -22.83 -7.48
N THR A 166 5.15 -23.66 -6.73
CA THR A 166 5.10 -25.11 -6.87
C THR A 166 4.81 -25.75 -5.53
N LEU A 167 3.81 -26.63 -5.53
CA LEU A 167 3.56 -27.56 -4.44
C LEU A 167 4.56 -28.70 -4.55
N ARG A 168 5.31 -28.93 -3.48
CA ARG A 168 6.33 -29.97 -3.42
C ARG A 168 6.01 -30.98 -2.34
N ASP A 169 6.41 -32.20 -2.59
CA ASP A 169 6.53 -33.20 -1.55
C ASP A 169 7.69 -32.81 -0.64
N MET A 170 7.42 -32.66 0.66
CA MET A 170 8.45 -32.24 1.63
C MET A 170 9.58 -33.27 1.78
N SER A 171 9.28 -34.56 1.64
CA SER A 171 10.25 -35.64 1.86
C SER A 171 11.23 -35.79 0.70
N THR A 172 10.73 -35.66 -0.53
CA THR A 172 11.54 -35.87 -1.75
C THR A 172 11.94 -34.57 -2.45
N GLY A 173 11.29 -33.45 -2.11
CA GLY A 173 11.45 -32.18 -2.81
C GLY A 173 10.82 -32.15 -4.21
N TYR A 174 10.21 -33.25 -4.66
CA TYR A 174 9.66 -33.36 -6.01
C TYR A 174 8.45 -32.44 -6.22
N PRO A 175 8.37 -31.78 -7.39
CA PRO A 175 7.24 -30.93 -7.72
C PRO A 175 6.00 -31.78 -8.01
N ILE A 176 4.90 -31.51 -7.29
CA ILE A 176 3.62 -32.18 -7.47
C ILE A 176 2.75 -31.39 -8.46
N SER A 177 2.66 -30.07 -8.28
CA SER A 177 1.87 -29.19 -9.14
C SER A 177 2.41 -27.77 -9.13
N LYS A 178 2.31 -27.09 -10.27
CA LYS A 178 2.52 -25.64 -10.36
C LYS A 178 1.19 -24.93 -10.19
N LEU A 179 1.18 -23.73 -9.62
CA LEU A 179 -0.01 -22.91 -9.45
C LEU A 179 0.37 -21.44 -9.42
N SER A 180 -0.62 -20.57 -9.58
CA SER A 180 -0.43 -19.13 -9.45
C SER A 180 -1.47 -18.55 -8.50
N THR A 181 -1.05 -17.57 -7.69
CA THR A 181 -1.97 -16.71 -6.93
C THR A 181 -1.86 -15.31 -7.51
N THR A 182 -3.00 -14.66 -7.75
CA THR A 182 -3.05 -13.28 -8.22
C THR A 182 -3.86 -12.44 -7.25
N ILE A 183 -3.33 -11.29 -6.84
CA ILE A 183 -4.01 -10.29 -6.02
C ILE A 183 -4.11 -9.03 -6.87
N CYS A 184 -5.34 -8.55 -7.11
CA CYS A 184 -5.57 -7.33 -7.87
C CYS A 184 -6.32 -6.31 -7.02
N PHE A 185 -5.99 -5.03 -7.15
CA PHE A 185 -6.74 -3.94 -6.52
C PHE A 185 -6.39 -2.60 -7.16
N ASN A 186 -7.31 -1.65 -7.05
CA ASN A 186 -7.07 -0.26 -7.43
C ASN A 186 -6.73 0.55 -6.18
N MET A 187 -5.72 1.41 -6.26
CA MET A 187 -5.40 2.39 -5.22
C MET A 187 -5.77 3.79 -5.69
N SER A 188 -6.50 4.54 -4.86
CA SER A 188 -6.76 5.95 -5.10
C SER A 188 -6.41 6.78 -3.87
N SER A 189 -5.92 8.01 -4.08
CA SER A 189 -5.67 8.96 -2.99
C SER A 189 -6.62 10.14 -3.03
N ASP A 190 -7.17 10.52 -1.89
CA ASP A 190 -8.02 11.70 -1.76
C ASP A 190 -7.24 12.96 -1.30
N GLN A 191 -7.98 14.07 -1.19
CA GLN A 191 -7.45 15.36 -0.73
C GLN A 191 -6.99 15.37 0.73
N TYR A 192 -7.39 14.38 1.51
CA TYR A 192 -7.02 14.19 2.92
C TYR A 192 -5.83 13.22 3.06
N ASN A 193 -5.13 12.94 1.96
CA ASN A 193 -4.03 11.98 1.89
C ASN A 193 -4.42 10.55 2.30
N THR A 194 -5.71 10.20 2.30
CA THR A 194 -6.17 8.83 2.57
C THR A 194 -6.06 8.00 1.30
N VAL A 195 -5.53 6.78 1.42
CA VAL A 195 -5.47 5.81 0.33
C VAL A 195 -6.61 4.81 0.46
N THR A 196 -7.36 4.62 -0.62
CA THR A 196 -8.46 3.65 -0.71
C THR A 196 -8.06 2.51 -1.64
N TYR A 197 -8.17 1.27 -1.17
CA TYR A 197 -8.12 0.06 -1.97
C TYR A 197 -9.52 -0.30 -2.45
N SER A 198 -9.71 -0.28 -3.76
CA SER A 198 -10.98 -0.54 -4.41
C SER A 198 -10.92 -1.72 -5.37
N ASN A 199 -12.06 -2.40 -5.50
CA ASN A 199 -12.22 -3.64 -6.25
C ASN A 199 -11.17 -4.71 -5.96
N PRO A 200 -10.79 -4.95 -4.69
CA PRO A 200 -9.75 -5.92 -4.42
C PRO A 200 -10.24 -7.33 -4.70
N THR A 201 -9.39 -8.15 -5.31
CA THR A 201 -9.64 -9.55 -5.61
C THR A 201 -8.42 -10.39 -5.28
N ILE A 202 -8.68 -11.65 -4.93
CA ILE A 202 -7.67 -12.70 -4.88
C ILE A 202 -8.14 -13.88 -5.72
N SER A 203 -7.23 -14.38 -6.55
CA SER A 203 -7.46 -15.47 -7.48
C SER A 203 -6.41 -16.55 -7.28
N LEU A 204 -6.82 -17.81 -7.33
CA LEU A 204 -5.95 -18.97 -7.29
C LEU A 204 -6.17 -19.81 -8.55
N GLU A 205 -5.13 -19.97 -9.34
CA GLU A 205 -5.12 -20.79 -10.54
C GLU A 205 -4.57 -22.19 -10.23
N ILE A 206 -5.42 -23.20 -10.42
CA ILE A 206 -5.10 -24.60 -10.13
C ILE A 206 -5.12 -25.39 -11.44
N PRO A 207 -4.07 -26.14 -11.81
CA PRO A 207 -4.06 -26.92 -13.04
C PRO A 207 -5.22 -27.92 -13.12
N GLN A 208 -5.78 -28.10 -14.32
CA GLN A 208 -6.92 -29.01 -14.53
C GLN A 208 -6.64 -30.45 -14.08
N LYS A 209 -5.38 -30.88 -14.10
CA LYS A 209 -4.99 -32.23 -13.64
C LYS A 209 -5.33 -32.48 -12.16
N VAL A 210 -5.29 -31.45 -11.32
CA VAL A 210 -5.55 -31.55 -9.88
C VAL A 210 -6.82 -30.83 -9.43
N ALA A 211 -7.34 -29.92 -10.25
CA ALA A 211 -8.52 -29.12 -9.95
C ALA A 211 -9.79 -29.93 -9.58
N PRO A 212 -10.17 -31.03 -10.24
CA PRO A 212 -11.37 -31.80 -9.89
C PRO A 212 -11.34 -32.34 -8.44
N THR A 213 -10.15 -32.67 -7.94
CA THR A 213 -9.96 -33.19 -6.59
C THR A 213 -9.93 -32.08 -5.55
N LEU A 214 -9.34 -30.93 -5.90
CA LEU A 214 -9.11 -29.81 -4.97
C LEU A 214 -10.25 -28.80 -4.93
N LEU A 215 -10.95 -28.61 -6.05
CA LEU A 215 -12.07 -27.69 -6.21
C LEU A 215 -13.38 -28.48 -6.37
N PRO A 216 -14.11 -28.77 -5.28
CA PRO A 216 -15.43 -29.38 -5.37
C PRO A 216 -16.44 -28.36 -5.90
N ILE A 217 -16.47 -28.18 -7.21
CA ILE A 217 -17.20 -27.09 -7.89
C ILE A 217 -18.70 -27.11 -7.57
N ASN A 218 -19.31 -28.29 -7.41
CA ASN A 218 -20.71 -28.39 -7.02
C ASN A 218 -20.95 -27.85 -5.60
N SER A 219 -20.09 -28.17 -4.64
CA SER A 219 -20.17 -27.62 -3.27
C SER A 219 -19.98 -26.11 -3.25
N ILE A 220 -19.07 -25.58 -4.09
CA ILE A 220 -18.84 -24.13 -4.17
C ILE A 220 -20.04 -23.42 -4.81
N ARG A 221 -20.64 -24.00 -5.87
CA ARG A 221 -21.88 -23.47 -6.48
C ARG A 221 -23.04 -23.46 -5.48
N MET A 222 -23.22 -24.52 -4.71
CA MET A 222 -24.21 -24.56 -3.63
C MET A 222 -23.94 -23.49 -2.57
N ALA A 223 -22.68 -23.31 -2.18
CA ALA A 223 -22.31 -22.23 -1.26
C ALA A 223 -22.65 -20.84 -1.81
N ASN A 224 -22.42 -20.61 -3.11
CA ASN A 224 -22.79 -19.37 -3.79
C ASN A 224 -24.31 -19.13 -3.79
N MET A 225 -25.13 -20.17 -4.01
CA MET A 225 -26.60 -20.06 -3.96
C MET A 225 -27.10 -19.64 -2.57
N LEU A 226 -26.36 -19.97 -1.50
CA LEU A 226 -26.68 -19.62 -0.12
C LEU A 226 -26.13 -18.25 0.31
N VAL A 227 -25.41 -17.53 -0.56
CA VAL A 227 -24.86 -16.20 -0.24
C VAL A 227 -25.96 -15.17 0.10
N PRO A 228 -27.09 -15.06 -0.64
CA PRO A 228 -28.15 -14.12 -0.28
C PRO A 228 -28.70 -14.36 1.13
N LEU A 229 -28.95 -15.62 1.50
CA LEU A 229 -29.40 -16.00 2.84
C LEU A 229 -28.34 -15.67 3.89
N SER A 230 -27.07 -16.01 3.62
CA SER A 230 -25.95 -15.70 4.52
C SER A 230 -25.80 -14.20 4.76
N ASN A 231 -26.02 -13.39 3.72
CA ASN A 231 -26.01 -11.93 3.81
C ASN A 231 -27.20 -11.39 4.60
N ALA A 232 -28.40 -11.95 4.44
CA ALA A 232 -29.57 -11.57 5.24
C ALA A 232 -29.32 -11.83 6.74
N VAL A 233 -28.84 -13.03 7.08
CA VAL A 233 -28.49 -13.38 8.47
C VAL A 233 -27.38 -12.48 9.00
N SER A 234 -26.33 -12.24 8.22
CA SER A 234 -25.21 -11.37 8.63
C SER A 234 -25.66 -9.92 8.83
N ARG A 235 -26.61 -9.44 8.03
CA ARG A 235 -27.20 -8.11 8.18
C ARG A 235 -28.04 -7.99 9.44
N ILE A 236 -28.86 -9.00 9.75
CA ILE A 236 -29.61 -9.07 11.01
C ILE A 236 -28.63 -9.06 12.19
N ARG A 237 -27.59 -9.89 12.13
CA ARG A 237 -26.56 -9.93 13.18
C ARG A 237 -25.83 -8.59 13.34
N SER A 238 -25.48 -7.91 12.26
CA SER A 238 -24.83 -6.59 12.34
C SER A 238 -25.70 -5.55 13.05
N LEU A 239 -27.03 -5.59 12.85
CA LEU A 239 -27.97 -4.71 13.54
C LEU A 239 -27.99 -4.97 15.05
N PHE A 240 -27.98 -6.24 15.47
CA PHE A 240 -28.01 -6.61 16.89
C PHE A 240 -26.67 -6.48 17.61
N THR A 241 -25.54 -6.58 16.88
CA THR A 241 -24.20 -6.58 17.48
C THR A 241 -23.45 -5.26 17.33
N GLY A 242 -23.96 -4.32 16.53
CA GLY A 242 -23.27 -3.07 16.19
C GLY A 242 -22.02 -3.26 15.33
N VAL A 243 -21.69 -4.49 14.93
CA VAL A 243 -20.55 -4.80 14.06
C VAL A 243 -20.90 -4.38 12.63
N PRO A 244 -20.02 -3.65 11.90
CA PRO A 244 -20.31 -3.23 10.54
C PRO A 244 -20.59 -4.43 9.63
N PHE A 245 -21.68 -4.33 8.86
CA PHE A 245 -22.05 -5.36 7.90
C PHE A 245 -21.02 -5.47 6.78
N GLN A 246 -20.39 -6.63 6.66
CA GLN A 246 -19.54 -6.98 5.53
C GLN A 246 -20.29 -7.92 4.59
N LYS A 247 -20.57 -7.43 3.38
CA LYS A 247 -21.28 -8.21 2.37
C LYS A 247 -20.40 -9.37 1.89
N ILE A 248 -20.92 -10.58 2.00
CA ILE A 248 -20.34 -11.79 1.44
C ILE A 248 -20.58 -11.79 -0.06
N THR A 249 -19.53 -11.97 -0.84
CA THR A 249 -19.60 -12.13 -2.29
C THR A 249 -19.50 -13.61 -2.66
N PRO A 250 -20.12 -14.05 -3.77
CA PRO A 250 -19.94 -15.41 -4.27
C PRO A 250 -18.52 -15.61 -4.80
N TYR A 251 -18.05 -16.86 -4.82
CA TYR A 251 -16.82 -17.21 -5.52
C TYR A 251 -17.07 -17.24 -7.03
N GLU A 252 -16.17 -16.67 -7.81
CA GLU A 252 -16.18 -16.77 -9.27
C GLU A 252 -15.25 -17.93 -9.67
N ILE A 253 -15.75 -18.86 -10.48
CA ILE A 253 -14.95 -20.01 -10.95
C ILE A 253 -14.92 -19.98 -12.47
N ILE A 254 -13.71 -19.87 -13.03
CA ILE A 254 -13.47 -19.90 -14.47
C ILE A 254 -12.70 -21.18 -14.77
N ARG A 255 -13.17 -21.94 -15.76
CA ARG A 255 -12.44 -23.10 -16.29
C ARG A 255 -11.84 -22.71 -17.63
N THR A 256 -10.52 -22.80 -17.72
CA THR A 256 -9.79 -22.75 -18.98
C THR A 256 -9.36 -24.17 -19.36
N ASN A 257 -8.80 -24.32 -20.57
CA ASN A 257 -8.31 -25.62 -21.06
C ASN A 257 -7.21 -26.20 -20.13
N ASN A 258 -6.42 -25.34 -19.49
CA ASN A 258 -5.23 -25.76 -18.74
C ASN A 258 -5.39 -25.61 -17.22
N ALA A 259 -6.27 -24.73 -16.75
CA ALA A 259 -6.47 -24.46 -15.33
C ALA A 259 -7.94 -24.20 -14.94
N SER A 260 -8.24 -24.40 -13.66
CA SER A 260 -9.42 -23.87 -13.00
C SER A 260 -8.98 -22.73 -12.09
N ILE A 261 -9.57 -21.56 -12.31
CA ILE A 261 -9.30 -20.34 -11.54
C ILE A 261 -10.47 -20.14 -10.58
N ILE A 262 -10.17 -19.99 -9.29
CA ILE A 262 -11.14 -19.56 -8.29
C ILE A 262 -10.78 -18.14 -7.82
N THR A 263 -11.73 -17.22 -7.94
CA THR A 263 -11.58 -15.81 -7.60
C THR A 263 -12.57 -15.43 -6.51
N HIS A 264 -12.14 -14.57 -5.59
CA HIS A 264 -13.00 -13.96 -4.58
C HIS A 264 -12.82 -12.45 -4.54
N LYS A 265 -13.94 -11.72 -4.39
CA LYS A 265 -13.96 -10.26 -4.21
C LYS A 265 -13.84 -9.94 -2.74
N LEU A 266 -12.82 -9.17 -2.42
CA LEU A 266 -12.44 -8.76 -1.08
C LEU A 266 -13.14 -7.45 -0.69
N PRO A 267 -13.27 -7.14 0.61
CA PRO A 267 -13.84 -5.88 1.05
C PRO A 267 -12.95 -4.70 0.67
N HIS A 268 -13.58 -3.55 0.41
CA HIS A 268 -12.87 -2.28 0.29
C HIS A 268 -12.14 -1.95 1.58
N TYR A 269 -10.97 -1.34 1.45
CA TYR A 269 -10.13 -0.95 2.58
C TYR A 269 -9.63 0.49 2.40
N ARG A 270 -9.52 1.23 3.51
CA ARG A 270 -8.99 2.60 3.54
C ARG A 270 -7.92 2.70 4.61
N CYS A 271 -6.85 3.42 4.30
CA CYS A 271 -5.75 3.63 5.22
C CYS A 271 -5.11 5.01 5.05
N ILE A 272 -4.43 5.44 6.10
CA ILE A 272 -3.49 6.56 6.02
C ILE A 272 -2.13 5.96 5.66
N PRO A 273 -1.49 6.37 4.55
CA PRO A 273 -0.19 5.86 4.16
C PRO A 273 0.86 6.15 5.23
N VAL A 274 1.88 5.30 5.33
CA VAL A 274 3.01 5.60 6.21
C VAL A 274 3.83 6.71 5.57
N THR A 275 3.71 7.93 6.10
CA THR A 275 4.40 9.12 5.59
C THR A 275 5.59 9.48 6.47
N ILE A 276 6.53 10.25 5.91
CA ILE A 276 7.56 10.92 6.70
C ILE A 276 6.92 12.15 7.37
N PRO A 277 7.16 12.42 8.67
CA PRO A 277 6.68 13.65 9.32
C PRO A 277 7.15 14.94 8.61
N ASP A 278 8.25 14.91 7.86
CA ASP A 278 8.77 16.08 7.13
C ASP A 278 8.07 16.38 5.79
N ILE A 279 7.25 15.48 5.23
CA ILE A 279 6.60 15.69 3.93
C ILE A 279 5.33 16.55 4.06
N GLU A 280 4.61 16.49 5.20
CA GLU A 280 3.49 17.42 5.46
C GLU A 280 3.96 18.88 5.49
N ASN A 281 5.14 19.12 6.06
CA ASN A 281 5.76 20.45 6.13
C ASN A 281 6.15 21.04 4.76
N GLN A 282 6.33 20.22 3.72
CA GLN A 282 6.61 20.71 2.37
C GLN A 282 5.34 21.07 1.58
N LYS A 283 4.22 20.37 1.80
CA LYS A 283 2.92 20.73 1.20
C LYS A 283 2.38 22.05 1.77
N GLU A 284 2.57 22.31 3.07
CA GLU A 284 2.25 23.61 3.67
C GLU A 284 3.14 24.72 3.11
N LYS A 285 4.47 24.49 3.01
CA LYS A 285 5.40 25.47 2.46
C LYS A 285 5.16 25.77 0.97
N HIS A 286 4.75 24.79 0.16
CA HIS A 286 4.39 25.05 -1.25
C HIS A 286 3.06 25.81 -1.39
N LYS A 287 2.05 25.52 -0.56
CA LYS A 287 0.80 26.31 -0.53
C LYS A 287 1.02 27.73 0.01
N GLN A 288 1.91 27.91 0.98
CA GLN A 288 2.31 29.25 1.47
C GLN A 288 3.13 30.03 0.45
N LYS A 289 4.08 29.40 -0.26
CA LYS A 289 4.87 30.06 -1.32
C LYS A 289 4.03 30.49 -2.52
N GLN A 290 3.02 29.69 -2.92
CA GLN A 290 2.08 30.10 -3.95
C GLN A 290 1.20 31.26 -3.48
N LYS A 291 0.69 31.25 -2.23
CA LYS A 291 -0.07 32.40 -1.69
C LYS A 291 0.77 33.66 -1.54
N SER A 292 2.05 33.56 -1.15
CA SER A 292 2.93 34.73 -1.03
C SER A 292 3.33 35.32 -2.39
N GLN A 293 3.40 34.53 -3.45
CA GLN A 293 3.66 35.04 -4.81
C GLN A 293 2.47 35.78 -5.43
N TYR A 294 1.22 35.46 -5.03
CA TYR A 294 0.04 36.22 -5.45
C TYR A 294 -0.24 37.46 -4.58
N GLN A 295 0.42 37.61 -3.43
CA GLN A 295 0.25 38.77 -2.54
C GLN A 295 1.28 39.89 -2.71
N THR A 296 2.37 39.69 -3.47
CA THR A 296 3.37 40.76 -3.72
C THR A 296 3.24 41.44 -5.08
N ARG A 297 2.09 41.38 -5.75
CA ARG A 297 1.88 42.08 -7.04
C ARG A 297 0.59 42.87 -7.19
N SER A 298 -0.01 43.33 -6.08
CA SER A 298 -1.16 44.22 -6.12
C SER A 298 -1.07 45.32 -5.06
N THR A 299 -0.27 46.34 -5.35
CA THR A 299 -0.51 47.76 -5.03
C THR A 299 0.57 48.62 -5.70
N PHE A 300 0.51 48.73 -7.03
CA PHE A 300 1.07 49.90 -7.71
C PHE A 300 -0.11 50.74 -8.17
N ILE A 301 -0.52 51.69 -7.32
CA ILE A 301 -1.48 52.72 -7.70
C ILE A 301 -0.73 53.70 -8.60
N ARG A 302 -1.16 53.77 -9.85
CA ARG A 302 -0.71 54.75 -10.85
C ARG A 302 -1.36 56.10 -10.51
N PRO A 303 -0.63 57.22 -10.39
CA PRO A 303 -1.27 58.53 -10.35
C PRO A 303 -1.75 58.88 -11.77
N HIS A 304 -3.02 59.23 -11.91
CA HIS A 304 -3.55 59.81 -13.15
C HIS A 304 -3.21 61.32 -13.21
N PRO A 305 -2.92 61.88 -14.40
CA PRO A 305 -2.47 63.27 -14.56
C PRO A 305 -3.60 64.25 -14.94
N SER A 306 -3.20 65.54 -15.08
CA SER A 306 -3.88 66.75 -15.58
C SER A 306 -4.96 67.35 -14.67
N GLU A 307 -5.08 68.67 -14.45
CA GLU A 307 -4.65 69.90 -15.13
C GLU A 307 -4.88 71.04 -14.09
N GLU A 308 -3.94 71.89 -13.71
CA GLU A 308 -3.67 73.25 -14.21
C GLU A 308 -2.82 73.90 -13.11
N ASP A 309 -1.60 74.39 -13.39
CA ASP A 309 -1.34 75.84 -13.40
C ASP A 309 0.13 76.15 -13.69
N ILE A 310 0.29 77.25 -14.42
CA ILE A 310 1.49 77.69 -15.11
C ILE A 310 2.27 78.66 -14.20
N ARG A 311 3.59 78.46 -14.02
CA ARG A 311 4.66 79.48 -14.24
C ARG A 311 6.05 79.05 -13.73
N LYS A 312 7.02 79.18 -14.64
CA LYS A 312 8.50 79.15 -14.55
C LYS A 312 9.09 80.28 -13.65
N PRO A 313 10.44 80.48 -13.54
CA PRO A 313 11.62 79.58 -13.51
C PRO A 313 12.68 79.97 -12.42
N THR A 314 13.87 79.34 -12.50
CA THR A 314 15.21 79.68 -11.93
C THR A 314 15.50 79.21 -10.49
N GLY A 315 16.67 78.67 -10.12
CA GLY A 315 17.94 78.41 -10.81
C GLY A 315 18.97 77.82 -9.82
N ASN A 316 20.15 77.43 -10.33
CA ASN A 316 21.43 77.13 -9.64
C ASN A 316 21.49 75.90 -8.69
N SER A 317 22.33 74.87 -8.93
CA SER A 317 23.80 74.79 -9.00
C SER A 317 24.42 74.27 -7.68
N ASN A 318 25.04 73.08 -7.78
CA ASN A 318 26.27 72.61 -7.12
C ASN A 318 26.40 72.68 -5.58
N LYS A 319 26.60 71.53 -4.92
CA LYS A 319 27.89 71.03 -4.38
C LYS A 319 27.71 69.94 -3.32
N ASP A 320 28.60 68.94 -3.44
CA ASP A 320 29.35 68.21 -2.40
C ASP A 320 28.90 68.31 -0.94
N SER A 321 28.86 67.16 -0.24
CA SER A 321 29.75 66.88 0.91
C SER A 321 29.52 65.48 1.50
N LYS A 322 30.61 64.70 1.60
CA LYS A 322 30.76 63.53 2.48
C LYS A 322 31.24 63.98 3.86
N GLN A 323 30.76 63.33 4.94
CA GLN A 323 31.34 63.12 6.29
C GLN A 323 30.16 62.90 7.27
N GLN A 324 30.11 62.06 8.31
CA GLN A 324 31.03 61.43 9.27
C GLN A 324 30.28 60.21 9.91
N GLN A 325 30.88 59.04 10.11
CA GLN A 325 31.42 58.53 11.41
C GLN A 325 30.52 58.67 12.66
N ASN A 326 30.01 57.56 13.21
CA ASN A 326 30.57 56.87 14.42
C ASN A 326 29.57 55.92 15.15
N LYS A 327 30.04 54.67 15.32
CA LYS A 327 29.98 53.76 16.49
C LYS A 327 28.66 53.10 17.00
N PRO A 328 28.80 51.94 17.69
CA PRO A 328 27.80 50.86 17.76
C PRO A 328 27.00 50.84 19.08
N LEU A 329 25.88 50.11 19.08
CA LEU A 329 25.13 49.76 20.29
C LEU A 329 25.14 48.24 20.49
N ASN A 330 25.67 47.86 21.64
CA ASN A 330 25.68 46.54 22.24
C ASN A 330 24.48 46.50 23.21
N VAL A 331 23.57 45.54 23.10
CA VAL A 331 22.53 45.30 24.12
C VAL A 331 22.35 43.80 24.33
N SER A 332 22.70 43.38 25.54
CA SER A 332 22.43 42.08 26.15
C SER A 332 20.94 41.74 26.18
N ALA A 333 20.61 40.47 26.01
CA ALA A 333 19.34 39.90 26.45
C ALA A 333 19.63 38.74 27.40
N GLU A 334 19.42 38.98 28.70
CA GLU A 334 19.00 37.93 29.63
C GLU A 334 17.60 37.44 29.22
N ILE A 335 17.28 36.17 29.48
CA ILE A 335 16.06 35.77 30.22
C ILE A 335 15.98 34.23 30.36
N HIS A 336 15.97 33.84 31.64
CA HIS A 336 15.31 32.75 32.37
C HIS A 336 15.48 31.26 32.04
N GLU A 337 16.18 30.58 32.96
CA GLU A 337 15.86 29.21 33.41
C GLU A 337 14.49 29.14 34.08
N THR A 338 13.74 28.06 33.83
CA THR A 338 12.60 27.66 34.67
C THR A 338 12.80 26.23 35.16
N LYS A 339 12.76 26.04 36.49
CA LYS A 339 12.83 24.75 37.17
C LYS A 339 11.45 24.11 37.36
N ILE A 340 11.29 22.90 36.81
CA ILE A 340 10.84 21.59 37.38
C ILE A 340 9.48 21.49 38.13
N GLN A 341 8.64 20.51 37.74
CA GLN A 341 8.19 19.30 38.51
C GLN A 341 6.84 18.70 38.02
N PRO A 342 6.48 17.44 38.32
CA PRO A 342 7.22 16.18 38.12
C PRO A 342 6.36 15.07 37.43
N GLN A 343 7.02 13.98 37.05
CA GLN A 343 6.45 12.76 36.45
C GLN A 343 5.43 12.06 37.38
N LYS A 344 4.27 11.68 36.84
CA LYS A 344 3.40 10.67 37.45
C LYS A 344 3.88 9.27 37.06
N GLN A 345 4.37 8.52 38.05
CA GLN A 345 4.50 7.06 38.00
C GLN A 345 3.09 6.43 37.96
N PHE A 346 2.88 5.48 37.05
CA PHE A 346 1.74 4.55 37.13
C PHE A 346 2.21 3.27 37.80
N ASN A 347 1.69 3.01 38.99
CA ASN A 347 1.79 1.72 39.67
C ASN A 347 1.06 0.66 38.84
N THR A 348 1.76 -0.43 38.54
CA THR A 348 1.18 -1.68 38.04
C THR A 348 0.93 -2.56 39.26
N GLU A 349 -0.31 -2.66 39.71
CA GLU A 349 -0.73 -3.73 40.61
C GLU A 349 -1.31 -4.88 39.79
N SER A 350 -0.65 -6.01 39.94
CA SER A 350 -1.06 -7.36 39.61
C SER A 350 -2.39 -7.75 40.25
N ARG A 351 -3.33 -8.29 39.47
CA ARG A 351 -4.30 -9.27 39.96
C ARG A 351 -4.51 -10.41 38.96
N SER A 352 -4.22 -11.60 39.46
CA SER A 352 -4.68 -12.91 39.03
C SER A 352 -6.09 -13.18 39.55
N LEU A 353 -6.99 -13.59 38.67
CA LEU A 353 -7.77 -14.85 38.68
C LEU A 353 -8.68 -14.90 37.46
#